data_AF-A0A843IAB4-F1
#
_entry.id   AF-A0A843IAB4-F1
#
_cell.length_a   1.000
_cell.length_b   1.000
_cell.length_c   1.000
_cell.angle_alpha   90.00
_cell.angle_beta   90.00
_cell.angle_gamma   90.00
#
_symmetry.space_group_name_H-M   'P 1'
#
loop_
_entity.id
_entity.type
_entity.pdbx_description
1 polymer ?
#
loop_
_entity_poly.entity_id
_entity_poly.type
_entity_poly.pdbx_seq_one_letter_code
_entity_poly.pdbx_strand_id
1 'polypeptide(L)'
;MSFNDWKLEIDNFKTIDVRGKVGNFFPALKKQAMKVEPGEGLEIIQSFNPIPLYEVMEDLGYEYHTEEVNEHEFHAYFYRVEVKQSQMDIPMRPVALTNMPIIDEGLGEVAVQFWDLTWNDENRYLDYETRLLLSLTNAVGAGRMRQATRELVKGYIHGIDSRALDDVFELLAWNQGIGYFRSEIGPSTLFKAYKTIKKMENEGRKRPEICEVLKEKFGDKHPDVKVV
;
A
#
# COMPACT_ATOMS: atom_id res chain seq x y z
N MET A 1 -20.14 1.78 -16.05
CA MET A 1 -21.26 0.83 -16.06
C MET A 1 -21.86 0.84 -14.67
N SER A 2 -23.06 0.32 -14.47
CA SER A 2 -23.68 0.16 -13.16
C SER A 2 -23.76 -1.32 -12.82
N PHE A 3 -23.85 -1.67 -11.53
CA PHE A 3 -24.02 -3.06 -11.09
C PHE A 3 -25.16 -3.80 -11.80
N ASN A 4 -26.25 -3.09 -12.12
CA ASN A 4 -27.38 -3.68 -12.84
C ASN A 4 -27.04 -4.18 -14.24
N ASP A 5 -25.96 -3.67 -14.85
CA ASP A 5 -25.54 -4.01 -16.20
C ASP A 5 -24.79 -5.35 -16.27
N TRP A 6 -24.16 -5.79 -15.17
CA TRP A 6 -23.33 -7.01 -15.14
C TRP A 6 -23.69 -8.00 -14.01
N LYS A 7 -24.70 -7.70 -13.18
CA LYS A 7 -25.13 -8.61 -12.10
C LYS A 7 -25.49 -10.04 -12.52
N LEU A 8 -25.91 -10.22 -13.78
CA LEU A 8 -26.26 -11.55 -14.33
C LEU A 8 -25.02 -12.38 -14.67
N GLU A 9 -23.86 -11.73 -14.80
CA GLU A 9 -22.59 -12.39 -15.11
C GLU A 9 -21.87 -12.92 -13.87
N ILE A 10 -22.36 -12.58 -12.66
CA ILE A 10 -21.73 -12.96 -11.39
C ILE A 10 -21.58 -14.48 -11.26
N ASP A 11 -22.56 -15.25 -11.73
CA ASP A 11 -22.53 -16.72 -11.68
C ASP A 11 -21.36 -17.32 -12.49
N ASN A 12 -20.80 -16.54 -13.44
CA ASN A 12 -19.64 -16.93 -14.24
C ASN A 12 -18.30 -16.52 -13.61
N PHE A 13 -18.33 -15.74 -12.53
CA PHE A 13 -17.11 -15.22 -11.92
C PHE A 13 -16.34 -16.32 -11.21
N LYS A 14 -15.02 -16.21 -11.28
CA LYS A 14 -14.16 -17.11 -10.52
C LYS A 14 -14.15 -16.69 -9.04
N THR A 15 -14.66 -17.55 -8.18
CA THR A 15 -14.61 -17.36 -6.72
C THR A 15 -13.22 -17.63 -6.15
N ILE A 16 -12.76 -16.73 -5.29
CA ILE A 16 -11.52 -16.83 -4.52
C ILE A 16 -11.84 -16.52 -3.06
N ASP A 17 -12.01 -17.56 -2.26
CA ASP A 17 -12.15 -17.40 -0.80
C ASP A 17 -10.77 -17.09 -0.18
N VAL A 18 -10.68 -15.95 0.51
CA VAL A 18 -9.48 -15.49 1.22
C VAL A 18 -9.66 -15.39 2.73
N ARG A 19 -10.80 -15.86 3.26
CA ARG A 19 -11.01 -15.98 4.70
C ARG A 19 -9.98 -16.89 5.34
N GLY A 20 -9.50 -16.52 6.52
CA GLY A 20 -8.48 -17.26 7.27
C GLY A 20 -7.11 -17.39 6.58
N LYS A 21 -6.88 -16.76 5.41
CA LYS A 21 -5.55 -16.78 4.76
C LYS A 21 -4.59 -15.85 5.51
N VAL A 22 -3.47 -16.43 5.95
CA VAL A 22 -2.40 -15.74 6.64
C VAL A 22 -1.40 -15.13 5.65
N GLY A 23 -0.98 -13.89 5.90
CA GLY A 23 0.02 -13.18 5.11
C GLY A 23 -0.52 -12.49 3.85
N ASN A 24 0.41 -11.92 3.06
CA ASN A 24 0.05 -11.08 1.91
C ASN A 24 -0.44 -11.90 0.71
N PHE A 25 -1.74 -12.16 0.60
CA PHE A 25 -2.35 -12.84 -0.55
C PHE A 25 -2.49 -11.94 -1.79
N PHE A 26 -2.32 -10.64 -1.61
CA PHE A 26 -2.57 -9.64 -2.64
C PHE A 26 -1.71 -9.77 -3.91
N PRO A 27 -0.38 -10.06 -3.86
CA PRO A 27 0.42 -10.23 -5.08
C PRO A 27 -0.09 -11.38 -5.96
N ALA A 28 -0.53 -12.47 -5.34
CA ALA A 28 -1.10 -13.60 -6.07
C ALA A 28 -2.47 -13.24 -6.66
N LEU A 29 -3.31 -12.52 -5.91
CA LEU A 29 -4.60 -12.02 -6.38
C LEU A 29 -4.43 -11.05 -7.55
N LYS A 30 -3.55 -10.05 -7.44
CA LYS A 30 -3.25 -9.07 -8.49
C LYS A 30 -2.78 -9.77 -9.78
N LYS A 31 -1.92 -10.78 -9.67
CA LYS A 31 -1.47 -11.57 -10.84
C LYS A 31 -2.61 -12.35 -11.50
N GLN A 32 -3.62 -12.77 -10.75
CA GLN A 32 -4.81 -13.40 -11.32
C GLN A 32 -5.71 -12.37 -11.98
N ALA A 33 -5.97 -11.24 -11.31
CA ALA A 33 -6.77 -10.13 -11.83
C ALA A 33 -6.22 -9.58 -13.15
N MET A 34 -4.88 -9.45 -13.28
CA MET A 34 -4.26 -8.98 -14.53
C MET A 34 -4.45 -9.92 -15.74
N LYS A 35 -4.97 -11.13 -15.55
CA LYS A 35 -5.23 -12.11 -16.63
C LYS A 35 -6.70 -12.20 -17.03
N VAL A 36 -7.58 -11.50 -16.32
CA VAL A 36 -9.02 -11.51 -16.59
C VAL A 36 -9.30 -10.56 -17.74
N GLU A 37 -10.03 -11.03 -18.74
CA GLU A 37 -10.35 -10.24 -19.92
C GLU A 37 -11.57 -9.34 -19.67
N PRO A 38 -11.72 -8.22 -20.40
CA PRO A 38 -12.93 -7.40 -20.33
C PRO A 38 -14.19 -8.22 -20.59
N GLY A 39 -15.21 -8.05 -19.74
CA GLY A 39 -16.44 -8.85 -19.77
C GLY A 39 -16.46 -10.01 -18.77
N GLU A 40 -15.32 -10.36 -18.17
CA GLU A 40 -15.24 -11.38 -17.12
C GLU A 40 -15.09 -10.76 -15.72
N GLY A 41 -15.11 -11.58 -14.67
CA GLY A 41 -14.97 -11.09 -13.31
C GLY A 41 -14.45 -12.09 -12.30
N LEU A 42 -14.22 -11.59 -11.09
CA LEU A 42 -13.75 -12.33 -9.92
C LEU A 42 -14.70 -12.08 -8.75
N GLU A 43 -14.96 -13.11 -7.95
CA GLU A 43 -15.61 -12.99 -6.66
C GLU A 43 -14.57 -13.23 -5.57
N ILE A 44 -14.46 -12.33 -4.60
CA ILE A 44 -13.56 -12.46 -3.46
C ILE A 44 -14.40 -12.57 -2.19
N ILE A 45 -14.25 -13.69 -1.47
CA ILE A 45 -14.92 -13.89 -0.18
C ILE A 45 -13.95 -13.58 0.95
N GLN A 46 -14.33 -12.69 1.88
CA GLN A 46 -13.51 -12.25 3.02
C GLN A 46 -14.35 -12.11 4.30
N SER A 47 -13.71 -12.20 5.47
CA SER A 47 -14.38 -12.11 6.78
C SER A 47 -14.83 -10.70 7.14
N PHE A 48 -14.35 -9.68 6.42
CA PHE A 48 -14.69 -8.27 6.62
C PHE A 48 -14.62 -7.55 5.27
N ASN A 49 -15.22 -6.37 5.20
CA ASN A 49 -15.23 -5.54 3.99
C ASN A 49 -13.79 -5.28 3.48
N PRO A 50 -13.41 -5.77 2.28
CA PRO A 50 -12.03 -5.71 1.80
C PRO A 50 -11.68 -4.35 1.16
N ILE A 51 -11.86 -3.26 1.91
CA ILE A 51 -11.66 -1.85 1.47
C ILE A 51 -10.35 -1.65 0.68
N PRO A 52 -9.18 -2.16 1.13
CA PRO A 52 -7.92 -1.93 0.42
C PRO A 52 -7.83 -2.56 -0.98
N LEU A 53 -8.78 -3.45 -1.35
CA LEU A 53 -8.83 -4.08 -2.67
C LEU A 53 -9.53 -3.22 -3.72
N TYR A 54 -10.45 -2.33 -3.34
CA TYR A 54 -11.30 -1.61 -4.29
C TYR A 54 -10.51 -0.70 -5.21
N GLU A 55 -9.72 0.22 -4.63
CA GLU A 55 -8.86 1.17 -5.36
C GLU A 55 -7.95 0.47 -6.37
N VAL A 56 -7.45 -0.72 -6.03
CA VAL A 56 -6.55 -1.50 -6.90
C VAL A 56 -7.28 -2.02 -8.11
N MET A 57 -8.45 -2.58 -7.86
CA MET A 57 -9.20 -3.23 -8.90
C MET A 57 -9.67 -2.14 -9.87
N GLU A 58 -10.08 -0.97 -9.37
CA GLU A 58 -10.33 0.22 -10.20
C GLU A 58 -9.13 0.68 -11.02
N ASP A 59 -7.93 0.72 -10.42
CA ASP A 59 -6.66 1.03 -11.10
C ASP A 59 -6.30 0.03 -12.19
N LEU A 60 -6.71 -1.23 -12.01
CA LEU A 60 -6.56 -2.24 -13.04
C LEU A 60 -7.62 -2.09 -14.13
N GLY A 61 -8.77 -1.45 -13.87
CA GLY A 61 -9.89 -1.29 -14.81
C GLY A 61 -11.13 -2.15 -14.47
N TYR A 62 -11.31 -2.48 -13.20
CA TYR A 62 -12.52 -3.14 -12.70
C TYR A 62 -13.52 -2.14 -12.13
N GLU A 63 -14.80 -2.51 -12.21
CA GLU A 63 -15.84 -2.01 -11.30
C GLU A 63 -16.10 -3.07 -10.23
N TYR A 64 -16.68 -2.68 -9.09
CA TYR A 64 -16.97 -3.62 -8.02
C TYR A 64 -18.36 -3.44 -7.41
N HIS A 65 -18.84 -4.51 -6.79
CA HIS A 65 -20.01 -4.53 -5.92
C HIS A 65 -19.70 -5.41 -4.71
N THR A 66 -20.21 -5.05 -3.54
CA THR A 66 -19.96 -5.82 -2.32
C THR A 66 -21.27 -6.10 -1.61
N GLU A 67 -21.46 -7.35 -1.21
CA GLU A 67 -22.58 -7.82 -0.41
C GLU A 67 -22.06 -8.30 0.95
N GLU A 68 -22.72 -7.86 2.02
CA GLU A 68 -22.53 -8.40 3.38
C GLU A 68 -23.54 -9.54 3.56
N VAL A 69 -23.05 -10.78 3.56
CA VAL A 69 -23.88 -11.98 3.74
C VAL A 69 -24.16 -12.20 5.22
N ASN A 70 -23.14 -12.01 6.06
CA ASN A 70 -23.24 -11.97 7.52
C ASN A 70 -22.00 -11.25 8.11
N GLU A 71 -21.94 -11.15 9.44
CA GLU A 71 -20.88 -10.47 10.21
C GLU A 71 -19.44 -10.90 9.83
N HIS A 72 -19.26 -12.13 9.33
CA HIS A 72 -17.95 -12.69 8.98
C HIS A 72 -17.90 -13.21 7.53
N GLU A 73 -18.76 -12.68 6.66
CA GLU A 73 -18.82 -13.10 5.26
C GLU A 73 -19.23 -11.95 4.35
N PHE A 74 -18.24 -11.42 3.64
CA PHE A 74 -18.38 -10.41 2.61
C PHE A 74 -18.02 -10.98 1.25
N HIS A 75 -18.88 -10.73 0.28
CA HIS A 75 -18.67 -11.10 -1.11
C HIS A 75 -18.39 -9.84 -1.91
N ALA A 76 -17.15 -9.68 -2.37
CA ALA A 76 -16.74 -8.58 -3.24
C ALA A 76 -16.61 -9.09 -4.67
N TYR A 77 -17.51 -8.63 -5.53
CA TYR A 77 -17.57 -8.93 -6.96
C TYR A 77 -16.80 -7.86 -7.73
N PHE A 78 -15.91 -8.28 -8.63
CA PHE A 78 -15.11 -7.39 -9.47
C PHE A 78 -15.34 -7.73 -10.94
N TYR A 79 -15.93 -6.81 -11.69
CA TYR A 79 -16.20 -6.94 -13.11
C TYR A 79 -15.19 -6.16 -13.95
N ARG A 80 -14.55 -6.81 -14.92
CA ARG A 80 -13.51 -6.22 -15.76
C ARG A 80 -14.15 -5.38 -16.87
N VAL A 81 -14.09 -4.05 -16.74
CA VAL A 81 -14.61 -3.14 -17.78
C VAL A 81 -13.58 -2.92 -18.88
N GLU A 82 -12.33 -2.71 -18.50
CA GLU A 82 -11.24 -2.45 -19.43
C GLU A 82 -9.89 -2.92 -18.86
N VAL A 83 -8.88 -2.98 -19.73
CA VAL A 83 -7.50 -3.24 -19.30
C VAL A 83 -6.75 -1.93 -19.18
N LYS A 84 -6.57 -1.46 -17.94
CA LYS A 84 -5.65 -0.35 -17.64
C LYS A 84 -4.23 -0.89 -17.41
N GLN A 85 -3.23 -0.20 -17.95
CA GLN A 85 -1.86 -0.40 -17.52
C GLN A 85 -1.74 0.19 -16.11
N SER A 86 -1.46 -0.67 -15.11
CA SER A 86 -1.23 -0.29 -13.71
C SER A 86 -0.21 0.85 -13.61
N GLN A 87 -0.65 2.10 -13.54
CA GLN A 87 0.24 3.27 -13.44
C GLN A 87 0.82 3.41 -12.03
N MET A 88 0.07 3.00 -11.01
CA MET A 88 0.52 3.04 -9.61
C MET A 88 0.49 1.62 -9.02
N ASP A 89 1.62 0.93 -9.08
CA ASP A 89 1.84 -0.16 -8.14
C ASP A 89 2.10 0.46 -6.77
N ILE A 90 1.04 0.76 -6.01
CA ILE A 90 1.13 1.30 -4.64
C ILE A 90 1.86 0.25 -3.80
N PRO A 91 3.17 0.43 -3.51
CA PRO A 91 3.94 -0.55 -2.79
C PRO A 91 3.65 -0.42 -1.30
N MET A 92 4.00 -1.44 -0.52
CA MET A 92 3.98 -1.34 0.94
C MET A 92 2.59 -1.09 1.54
N ARG A 93 1.59 -1.72 0.92
CA ARG A 93 0.23 -1.87 1.48
C ARG A 93 0.29 -2.41 2.91
N PRO A 94 -0.75 -2.14 3.73
CA PRO A 94 -0.74 -2.49 5.13
C PRO A 94 -0.96 -4.00 5.33
N VAL A 95 0.02 -4.81 4.93
CA VAL A 95 0.04 -6.29 5.07
C VAL A 95 -0.20 -6.73 6.51
N ALA A 96 0.18 -5.93 7.50
CA ALA A 96 -0.10 -6.26 8.90
C ALA A 96 -1.61 -6.37 9.19
N LEU A 97 -2.48 -5.69 8.44
CA LEU A 97 -3.93 -5.79 8.60
C LEU A 97 -4.45 -7.19 8.28
N THR A 98 -3.83 -7.91 7.34
CA THR A 98 -4.24 -9.28 6.99
C THR A 98 -3.91 -10.29 8.09
N ASN A 99 -3.08 -9.91 9.07
CA ASN A 99 -2.74 -10.76 10.21
C ASN A 99 -3.62 -10.48 11.44
N MET A 100 -4.34 -9.36 11.50
CA MET A 100 -5.22 -9.02 12.63
C MET A 100 -6.38 -10.02 12.83
N PRO A 101 -7.03 -10.55 11.77
CA PRO A 101 -8.09 -11.55 11.88
C PRO A 101 -7.65 -12.87 12.54
N ILE A 102 -6.34 -13.15 12.61
CA ILE A 102 -5.81 -14.33 13.32
C ILE A 102 -6.04 -14.19 14.83
N ILE A 103 -6.02 -12.96 15.34
CA ILE A 103 -6.28 -12.66 16.75
C ILE A 103 -7.79 -12.59 16.98
N ASP A 104 -8.47 -11.77 16.17
CA ASP A 104 -9.91 -11.50 16.25
C ASP A 104 -10.38 -10.86 14.93
N GLU A 105 -11.49 -11.36 14.36
CA GLU A 105 -11.99 -10.86 13.06
C GLU A 105 -12.49 -9.42 13.14
N GLY A 106 -13.16 -9.05 14.23
CA GLY A 106 -13.61 -7.67 14.48
C GLY A 106 -12.44 -6.70 14.67
N LEU A 107 -11.33 -7.15 15.27
CA LEU A 107 -10.10 -6.36 15.30
C LEU A 107 -9.55 -6.10 13.88
N GLY A 108 -9.62 -7.09 13.00
CA GLY A 108 -9.25 -6.94 11.59
C GLY A 108 -10.08 -5.88 10.88
N GLU A 109 -11.40 -5.93 11.07
CA GLU A 109 -12.33 -4.96 10.53
C GLU A 109 -12.03 -3.54 11.04
N VAL A 110 -11.95 -3.34 12.36
CA VAL A 110 -11.67 -2.04 12.97
C VAL A 110 -10.33 -1.48 12.49
N ALA A 111 -9.30 -2.33 12.35
CA ALA A 111 -7.99 -1.90 11.90
C ALA A 111 -8.01 -1.44 10.42
N VAL A 112 -8.78 -2.10 9.56
CA VAL A 112 -8.97 -1.71 8.16
C VAL A 112 -9.77 -0.41 8.04
N GLN A 113 -10.87 -0.29 8.77
CA GLN A 113 -11.67 0.93 8.82
C GLN A 113 -10.85 2.12 9.34
N PHE A 114 -10.05 1.91 10.39
CA PHE A 114 -9.17 2.94 10.92
C PHE A 114 -8.09 3.36 9.91
N TRP A 115 -7.52 2.40 9.18
CA TRP A 115 -6.57 2.71 8.11
C TRP A 115 -7.21 3.56 7.02
N ASP A 116 -8.40 3.19 6.56
CA ASP A 116 -9.14 3.90 5.51
C ASP A 116 -9.50 5.32 5.95
N LEU A 117 -10.09 5.46 7.15
CA LEU A 117 -10.37 6.76 7.76
C LEU A 117 -9.11 7.63 7.88
N THR A 118 -7.97 7.02 8.19
CA THR A 118 -6.71 7.74 8.33
C THR A 118 -6.18 8.20 6.98
N TRP A 119 -6.19 7.35 5.95
CA TRP A 119 -5.45 7.58 4.71
C TRP A 119 -6.29 8.07 3.53
N ASN A 120 -7.57 7.71 3.45
CA ASN A 120 -8.41 7.93 2.27
C ASN A 120 -9.61 8.87 2.51
N ASP A 121 -9.80 9.34 3.75
CA ASP A 121 -10.87 10.30 4.06
C ASP A 121 -10.69 11.62 3.28
N GLU A 122 -11.72 12.02 2.55
CA GLU A 122 -11.73 13.24 1.74
C GLU A 122 -11.75 14.53 2.58
N ASN A 123 -12.08 14.45 3.87
CA ASN A 123 -12.17 15.61 4.78
C ASN A 123 -10.80 16.06 5.33
N ARG A 124 -9.68 15.68 4.70
CA ARG A 124 -8.34 15.96 5.19
C ARG A 124 -7.85 17.31 4.68
N TYR A 125 -7.33 18.13 5.59
CA TYR A 125 -6.78 19.45 5.25
C TYR A 125 -5.37 19.38 4.67
N LEU A 126 -4.54 18.47 5.18
CA LEU A 126 -3.20 18.23 4.65
C LEU A 126 -3.27 17.27 3.48
N ASP A 127 -2.51 17.57 2.42
CA ASP A 127 -2.34 16.67 1.28
C ASP A 127 -1.67 15.34 1.68
N TYR A 128 -1.77 14.36 0.79
CA TYR A 128 -1.30 13.00 1.05
C TYR A 128 0.21 12.96 1.29
N GLU A 129 0.98 13.71 0.49
CA GLU A 129 2.43 13.84 0.57
C GLU A 129 2.89 14.38 1.91
N THR A 130 2.29 15.46 2.40
CA THR A 130 2.64 16.07 3.69
C THR A 130 2.37 15.09 4.82
N ARG A 131 1.24 14.37 4.78
CA ARG A 131 0.94 13.35 5.80
C ARG A 131 1.92 12.18 5.75
N LEU A 132 2.41 11.78 4.56
CA LEU A 132 3.49 10.78 4.46
C LEU A 132 4.80 11.27 5.10
N LEU A 133 5.17 12.55 4.93
CA LEU A 133 6.35 13.14 5.60
C LEU A 133 6.19 13.18 7.13
N LEU A 134 4.98 13.49 7.62
CA LEU A 134 4.68 13.45 9.05
C LEU A 134 4.71 12.02 9.58
N SER A 135 4.17 11.05 8.83
CA SER A 135 4.23 9.62 9.18
C SER A 135 5.68 9.12 9.24
N LEU A 136 6.50 9.52 8.26
CA LEU A 136 7.93 9.24 8.20
C LEU A 136 8.64 9.75 9.46
N THR A 137 8.50 11.02 9.78
CA THR A 137 9.21 11.63 10.92
C THR A 137 8.72 11.07 12.26
N ASN A 138 7.42 10.82 12.40
CA ASN A 138 6.86 10.15 13.56
C ASN A 138 7.39 8.71 13.73
N ALA A 139 7.54 7.97 12.62
CA ALA A 139 8.15 6.64 12.65
C ALA A 139 9.63 6.69 13.07
N VAL A 140 10.39 7.68 12.60
CA VAL A 140 11.78 7.89 13.03
C VAL A 140 11.86 8.22 14.52
N GLY A 141 11.03 9.17 15.01
CA GLY A 141 11.01 9.55 16.42
C GLY A 141 10.63 8.40 17.36
N ALA A 142 9.83 7.44 16.88
CA ALA A 142 9.50 6.22 17.60
C ALA A 142 10.55 5.08 17.44
N GLY A 143 11.68 5.32 16.77
CA GLY A 143 12.70 4.30 16.49
C GLY A 143 12.25 3.23 15.49
N ARG A 144 11.11 3.41 14.81
CA ARG A 144 10.51 2.43 13.90
C ARG A 144 11.08 2.57 12.49
N MET A 145 12.38 2.31 12.32
CA MET A 145 13.10 2.51 11.05
C MET A 145 12.52 1.70 9.88
N ARG A 146 11.95 0.52 10.15
CA ARG A 146 11.19 -0.25 9.16
C ARG A 146 10.02 0.56 8.60
N GLN A 147 9.19 1.11 9.48
CA GLN A 147 8.04 1.93 9.07
C GLN A 147 8.52 3.20 8.36
N ALA A 148 9.52 3.87 8.89
CA ALA A 148 10.07 5.08 8.29
C ALA A 148 10.58 4.82 6.86
N THR A 149 11.29 3.71 6.64
CA THR A 149 11.73 3.30 5.29
C THR A 149 10.53 3.16 4.35
N ARG A 150 9.44 2.57 4.83
CA ARG A 150 8.21 2.40 4.03
C ARG A 150 7.58 3.73 3.66
N GLU A 151 7.47 4.65 4.60
CA GLU A 151 6.92 5.98 4.35
C GLU A 151 7.76 6.78 3.34
N LEU A 152 9.09 6.70 3.42
CA LEU A 152 9.98 7.35 2.44
C LEU A 152 9.78 6.79 1.03
N VAL A 153 9.74 5.47 0.88
CA VAL A 153 9.56 4.83 -0.45
C VAL A 153 8.18 5.16 -1.02
N LYS A 154 7.12 5.08 -0.20
CA LYS A 154 5.77 5.50 -0.62
C LYS A 154 5.73 6.96 -1.04
N GLY A 155 6.32 7.85 -0.24
CA GLY A 155 6.38 9.28 -0.54
C GLY A 155 7.08 9.58 -1.86
N TYR A 156 8.25 8.97 -2.09
CA TYR A 156 8.96 9.16 -3.36
C TYR A 156 8.18 8.58 -4.54
N ILE A 157 7.48 7.46 -4.39
CA ILE A 157 6.68 6.91 -5.50
C ILE A 157 5.46 7.79 -5.79
N HIS A 158 4.86 8.39 -4.76
CA HIS A 158 3.69 9.26 -4.91
C HIS A 158 4.00 10.62 -5.54
N GLY A 159 5.24 11.11 -5.43
CA GLY A 159 5.64 12.35 -6.10
C GLY A 159 6.48 13.31 -5.27
N ILE A 160 6.78 12.99 -4.01
CA ILE A 160 7.61 13.84 -3.14
C ILE A 160 8.97 14.11 -3.79
N ASP A 161 9.28 15.38 -4.01
CA ASP A 161 10.58 15.82 -4.50
C ASP A 161 11.66 15.51 -3.46
N SER A 162 12.82 15.00 -3.88
CA SER A 162 13.88 14.62 -2.94
C SER A 162 14.39 15.79 -2.12
N ARG A 163 14.22 17.03 -2.57
CA ARG A 163 14.54 18.25 -1.81
C ARG A 163 13.73 18.36 -0.51
N ALA A 164 12.46 17.94 -0.51
CA ALA A 164 11.67 17.90 0.72
C ALA A 164 12.20 16.86 1.72
N LEU A 165 12.83 15.79 1.22
CA LEU A 165 13.52 14.82 2.08
C LEU A 165 14.81 15.42 2.66
N ASP A 166 15.52 16.27 1.91
CA ASP A 166 16.70 16.99 2.41
C ASP A 166 16.34 17.79 3.67
N ASP A 167 15.26 18.58 3.61
CA ASP A 167 14.72 19.33 4.76
C ASP A 167 14.36 18.41 5.93
N VAL A 168 13.70 17.28 5.65
CA VAL A 168 13.35 16.31 6.69
C VAL A 168 14.59 15.72 7.37
N PHE A 169 15.60 15.28 6.60
CA PHE A 169 16.81 14.71 7.19
C PHE A 169 17.64 15.74 7.97
N GLU A 170 17.64 17.00 7.55
CA GLU A 170 18.21 18.11 8.32
C GLU A 170 17.49 18.27 9.66
N LEU A 171 16.16 18.34 9.65
CA LEU A 171 15.34 18.45 10.85
C LEU A 171 15.48 17.23 11.77
N LEU A 172 15.66 16.02 11.23
CA LEU A 172 15.94 14.83 12.02
C LEU A 172 17.28 14.94 12.73
N ALA A 173 18.34 15.40 12.05
CA ALA A 173 19.65 15.60 12.65
C ALA A 173 19.62 16.69 13.75
N TRP A 174 18.86 17.76 13.53
CA TRP A 174 18.68 18.84 14.49
C TRP A 174 17.89 18.40 15.73
N ASN A 175 16.68 17.86 15.54
CA ASN A 175 15.75 17.58 16.62
C ASN A 175 16.08 16.31 17.42
N GLN A 176 16.70 15.30 16.80
CA GLN A 176 17.11 14.06 17.48
C GLN A 176 18.58 14.10 17.93
N GLY A 177 19.35 15.08 17.44
CA GLY A 177 20.77 15.24 17.69
C GLY A 177 21.68 14.43 16.77
N ILE A 178 22.84 15.00 16.44
CA ILE A 178 23.83 14.41 15.52
C ILE A 178 24.31 13.03 15.98
N GLY A 179 24.42 12.81 17.29
CA GLY A 179 24.81 11.51 17.86
C GLY A 179 23.82 10.40 17.51
N TYR A 180 22.53 10.63 17.77
CA TYR A 180 21.45 9.70 17.42
C TYR A 180 21.36 9.52 15.90
N PHE A 181 21.47 10.62 15.14
CA PHE A 181 21.48 10.52 13.69
C PHE A 181 22.60 9.59 13.22
N ARG A 182 23.82 9.75 13.73
CA ARG A 182 24.95 8.92 13.30
C ARG A 182 24.82 7.46 13.73
N SER A 183 24.29 7.18 14.92
CA SER A 183 24.21 5.82 15.46
C SER A 183 22.99 5.04 14.98
N GLU A 184 21.83 5.68 14.87
CA GLU A 184 20.56 5.01 14.55
C GLU A 184 20.12 5.27 13.12
N ILE A 185 20.06 6.53 12.69
CA ILE A 185 19.52 6.89 11.36
C ILE A 185 20.53 6.58 10.25
N GLY A 186 21.80 6.96 10.43
CA GLY A 186 22.88 6.81 9.45
C GLY A 186 23.12 5.38 8.95
N PRO A 187 23.17 4.35 9.82
CA PRO A 187 23.30 2.96 9.39
C PRO A 187 21.99 2.31 8.95
N SER A 188 20.84 2.95 9.22
CA SER A 188 19.51 2.39 8.95
C SER A 188 19.24 2.18 7.45
N THR A 189 18.29 1.30 7.18
CA THR A 189 17.76 1.06 5.83
C THR A 189 17.03 2.28 5.28
N LEU A 190 16.45 3.13 6.14
CA LEU A 190 15.85 4.41 5.75
C LEU A 190 16.89 5.33 5.09
N PHE A 191 18.04 5.54 5.74
CA PHE A 191 19.05 6.43 5.19
C PHE A 191 19.76 5.83 3.97
N LYS A 192 19.84 4.50 3.87
CA LYS A 192 20.28 3.82 2.63
C LYS A 192 19.32 4.07 1.47
N ALA A 193 18.00 4.06 1.69
CA ALA A 193 17.00 4.39 0.68
C ALA A 193 17.15 5.85 0.20
N TYR A 194 17.24 6.80 1.14
CA TYR A 194 17.48 8.21 0.84
C TYR A 194 18.77 8.43 0.01
N LYS A 195 19.91 7.84 0.43
CA LYS A 195 21.16 7.93 -0.33
C LYS A 195 21.05 7.34 -1.74
N THR A 196 20.25 6.28 -1.91
CA THR A 196 20.02 5.66 -3.23
C THR A 196 19.30 6.64 -4.16
N ILE A 197 18.28 7.33 -3.66
CA ILE A 197 17.57 8.39 -4.41
C ILE A 197 18.57 9.47 -4.85
N LYS A 198 19.28 10.08 -3.90
CA LYS A 198 20.23 11.17 -4.21
C LYS A 198 21.31 10.74 -5.20
N LYS A 199 21.85 9.53 -5.04
CA LYS A 199 22.85 8.99 -5.97
C LYS A 199 22.30 8.87 -7.39
N MET A 200 21.13 8.25 -7.56
CA MET A 200 20.55 8.03 -8.89
C MET A 200 20.09 9.32 -9.56
N GLU A 201 19.57 10.28 -8.80
CA GLU A 201 19.22 11.61 -9.32
C GLU A 201 20.46 12.36 -9.81
N ASN A 202 21.58 12.30 -9.06
CA ASN A 202 22.85 12.88 -9.47
C ASN A 202 23.44 12.21 -10.73
N GLU A 203 23.13 10.93 -10.95
CA GLU A 203 23.46 10.19 -12.18
C GLU A 203 22.52 10.52 -13.35
N GLY A 204 21.52 11.39 -13.16
CA GLY A 204 20.54 11.77 -14.18
C GLY A 204 19.50 10.70 -14.48
N ARG A 205 19.31 9.71 -13.59
CA ARG A 205 18.33 8.64 -13.77
C ARG A 205 16.91 9.20 -13.65
N LYS A 206 16.01 8.66 -14.47
CA LYS A 206 14.61 9.11 -14.48
C LYS A 206 13.86 8.55 -13.27
N ARG A 207 12.91 9.32 -12.74
CA ARG A 207 12.11 8.92 -11.57
C ARG A 207 11.49 7.52 -11.63
N PRO A 208 10.89 7.07 -12.76
CA PRO A 208 10.33 5.71 -12.84
C PRO A 208 11.37 4.61 -12.57
N GLU A 209 12.59 4.80 -13.06
CA GLU A 209 13.69 3.86 -12.85
C GLU A 209 14.15 3.83 -11.39
N ILE A 210 14.20 5.00 -10.73
CA ILE A 210 14.50 5.10 -9.30
C ILE A 210 13.41 4.40 -8.48
N CYS A 211 12.13 4.60 -8.84
CA CYS A 211 11.00 3.94 -8.17
C CYS A 211 11.11 2.42 -8.24
N GLU A 212 11.48 1.84 -9.39
CA GLU A 212 11.68 0.40 -9.53
C GLU A 212 12.82 -0.11 -8.64
N VAL A 213 13.97 0.60 -8.62
CA VAL A 213 15.08 0.25 -7.71
C VAL A 213 14.67 0.34 -6.25
N LEU A 214 13.85 1.33 -5.87
CA LEU A 214 13.35 1.47 -4.50
C LEU A 214 12.43 0.31 -4.12
N LYS A 215 11.50 -0.08 -4.99
CA LYS A 215 10.62 -1.24 -4.77
C LYS A 215 11.43 -2.53 -4.63
N GLU A 216 12.44 -2.72 -5.46
CA GLU A 216 13.27 -3.92 -5.43
C GLU A 216 14.12 -3.99 -4.15
N LYS A 217 14.83 -2.92 -3.84
CA LYS A 217 15.84 -2.91 -2.77
C LYS A 217 15.30 -2.58 -1.41
N PHE A 218 14.20 -1.83 -1.33
CA PHE A 218 13.65 -1.33 -0.07
C PHE A 218 12.16 -1.63 0.06
N GLY A 219 11.56 -2.39 -0.86
CA GLY A 219 10.16 -2.82 -0.80
C GLY A 219 9.90 -4.02 0.10
N ASP A 220 8.71 -4.60 -0.08
CA ASP A 220 8.15 -5.66 0.79
C ASP A 220 8.96 -6.97 0.82
N LYS A 221 9.99 -7.12 -0.02
CA LYS A 221 10.88 -8.28 -0.04
C LYS A 221 12.16 -8.06 0.77
N HIS A 222 12.51 -6.83 1.13
CA HIS A 222 13.75 -6.55 1.85
C HIS A 222 13.67 -7.05 3.31
N PRO A 223 14.69 -7.74 3.85
CA PRO A 223 14.65 -8.32 5.20
C PRO A 223 14.28 -7.33 6.32
N ASP A 224 14.78 -6.10 6.23
CA ASP A 224 14.53 -5.05 7.24
C ASP A 224 13.21 -4.29 7.01
N VAL A 225 12.54 -4.54 5.87
CA VAL A 225 11.32 -3.80 5.46
C VAL A 225 10.08 -4.67 5.41
N LYS A 226 10.24 -5.95 5.06
CA LYS A 226 9.15 -6.92 4.95
C LYS A 226 8.36 -7.01 6.25
N VAL A 227 7.04 -7.14 6.09
CA VAL A 227 6.14 -7.53 7.18
C VAL A 227 6.05 -9.05 7.11
N VAL A 228 6.39 -9.72 8.21
CA VAL A 228 6.21 -11.17 8.39
C VAL A 228 4.88 -11.38 9.11
#